data_AF-A0A3M1BT09-F1
#
_entry.id   AF-A0A3M1BT09-F1
#
_cell.length_a   1.000
_cell.length_b   1.000
_cell.length_c   1.000
_cell.angle_alpha   90.00
_cell.angle_beta   90.00
_cell.angle_gamma   90.00
#
_symmetry.space_group_name_H-M   'P 1'
#
loop_
_entity.id
_entity.type
_entity.pdbx_description
1 polymer ?
#
loop_
_entity_poly.entity_id
_entity_poly.type
_entity_poly.pdbx_seq_one_letter_code
_entity_poly.pdbx_strand_id
1 'polypeptide(L)'
;MRTPTSHKTIVQKAGIFLFTAALLVFTASLFFTSFQLDKNAVQTAINNDYHWQFIEPELKPLEGQEYGNVFSFMSAYNAAMHQAQTAVKNDVEGKLGLTTNDGEYWNKVLQDYAVKSSRFAVAKASAGGLLPGNLWLFFALSFGMGILGAFLYILPKLRELPGIKNNGIYHSKLHNRGWLGITLGTWLIAFYILLYFYPEYLVSWTILADPVSKALNGGPASQWFLYGFLYTIAILVMGVRMMIKYRHNRYQLFRTASVMFFQTAFAFLIPQVMQALNMPAHDLKNIWPLDYSFFFEYRLNELINNGTLGLAMLFWGIALIIIGVPLFTFFFGKRWYCSWVCGCGGLAETLGDPFRQLSDKRLKAWKIERYLIHGVLVFAVVMTGLVLYTYFSGSSRVLFLDSYTVRGWYGFAIGSIFAGVVGTGFYPLMGNRVWCRFGCPLAAYLGIVQRFR
;
A
#
# COMPACT_ATOMS: atom_id res chain seq x y z
N MET A 1 -4.76 29.21 37.83
CA MET A 1 -4.11 28.07 37.14
C MET A 1 -5.02 26.85 37.27
N ARG A 2 -5.71 26.43 36.21
CA ARG A 2 -6.46 25.16 36.25
C ARG A 2 -5.44 24.03 36.12
N THR A 3 -5.35 23.18 37.14
CA THR A 3 -4.66 21.89 37.05
C THR A 3 -5.16 21.16 35.80
N PRO A 4 -4.27 20.62 34.94
CA PRO A 4 -4.70 19.88 33.77
C PRO A 4 -5.27 18.54 34.26
N THR A 5 -6.59 18.50 34.46
CA THR A 5 -7.28 17.25 34.77
C THR A 5 -7.03 16.27 33.63
N SER A 6 -6.27 15.23 33.94
CA SER A 6 -5.97 14.03 33.13
C SER A 6 -7.24 13.24 32.72
N HIS A 7 -8.43 13.71 33.09
CA HIS A 7 -9.68 13.02 32.85
C HIS A 7 -10.24 13.36 31.47
N LYS A 8 -10.18 12.37 30.58
CA LYS A 8 -10.93 12.36 29.31
C LYS A 8 -12.41 12.59 29.58
N THR A 9 -13.04 13.44 28.77
CA THR A 9 -14.49 13.69 28.86
C THR A 9 -15.29 12.42 28.55
N ILE A 10 -16.56 12.36 28.96
CA ILE A 10 -17.47 11.26 28.61
C ILE A 10 -17.51 11.05 27.10
N VAL A 11 -17.59 12.15 26.33
CA VAL A 11 -17.56 12.14 24.86
C VAL A 11 -16.28 11.51 24.32
N GLN A 12 -15.12 11.85 24.89
CA GLN A 12 -13.84 11.25 24.48
C GLN A 12 -13.75 9.76 24.81
N LYS A 13 -14.30 9.33 25.95
CA LYS A 13 -14.37 7.90 26.32
C LYS A 13 -15.29 7.13 25.37
N ALA A 14 -16.46 7.68 25.05
CA ALA A 14 -17.36 7.12 24.05
C ALA A 14 -16.70 7.05 22.66
N GLY A 15 -15.99 8.09 22.25
CA GLY A 15 -15.24 8.10 20.99
C GLY A 15 -14.16 7.01 20.91
N ILE A 16 -13.41 6.79 21.99
CA ILE A 16 -12.45 5.67 22.09
C ILE A 16 -13.18 4.33 21.97
N PHE A 17 -14.26 4.13 22.72
CA PHE A 17 -15.04 2.89 22.66
C PHE A 17 -15.54 2.60 21.24
N LEU A 18 -16.16 3.58 20.57
CA LEU A 18 -16.66 3.44 19.20
C LEU A 18 -15.54 3.14 18.20
N PHE A 19 -14.41 3.84 18.31
CA PHE A 19 -13.26 3.58 17.43
C PHE A 19 -12.69 2.17 17.64
N THR A 20 -12.55 1.73 18.90
CA THR A 20 -12.06 0.39 19.23
C THR A 20 -13.04 -0.69 18.77
N ALA A 21 -14.35 -0.48 18.98
CA ALA A 21 -15.38 -1.38 18.48
C ALA A 21 -15.35 -1.47 16.94
N ALA A 22 -15.17 -0.34 16.24
CA ALA A 22 -15.07 -0.32 14.78
C ALA A 22 -13.84 -1.08 14.27
N LEU A 23 -12.69 -0.93 14.92
CA LEU A 23 -11.48 -1.68 14.60
C LEU A 23 -11.64 -3.18 14.86
N LEU A 24 -12.35 -3.55 15.92
CA LEU A 24 -12.68 -4.95 16.22
C LEU A 24 -13.64 -5.52 15.17
N VAL A 25 -14.69 -4.80 14.79
CA VAL A 25 -15.61 -5.21 13.73
C VAL A 25 -14.87 -5.35 12.41
N PHE A 26 -14.06 -4.36 12.03
CA PHE A 26 -13.23 -4.43 10.83
C PHE A 26 -12.32 -5.66 10.86
N THR A 27 -11.61 -5.93 11.96
CA THR A 27 -10.72 -7.09 12.05
C THR A 27 -11.48 -8.42 12.05
N ALA A 28 -12.59 -8.51 12.78
CA ALA A 28 -13.43 -9.70 12.83
C ALA A 28 -14.16 -9.98 11.50
N SER A 29 -14.35 -8.95 10.67
CA SER A 29 -15.00 -9.07 9.36
C SER A 29 -14.29 -10.04 8.42
N LEU A 30 -13.00 -10.35 8.65
CA LEU A 30 -12.28 -11.39 7.92
C LEU A 30 -12.94 -12.78 8.05
N PHE A 31 -13.66 -13.03 9.15
CA PHE A 31 -14.26 -14.32 9.48
C PHE A 31 -15.77 -14.40 9.21
N PHE A 32 -16.39 -13.35 8.66
CA PHE A 32 -17.83 -13.29 8.38
C PHE A 32 -18.19 -13.51 6.90
N THR A 33 -17.25 -14.05 6.13
CA THR A 33 -17.41 -14.36 4.71
C THR A 33 -17.27 -15.86 4.53
N SER A 34 -18.26 -16.49 3.90
CA SER A 34 -18.16 -17.86 3.41
C SER A 34 -17.75 -17.86 1.94
N PHE A 35 -17.23 -18.98 1.45
CA PHE A 35 -16.68 -19.07 0.10
C PHE A 35 -17.24 -20.29 -0.63
N GLN A 36 -17.70 -20.07 -1.84
CA GLN A 36 -18.14 -21.11 -2.77
C GLN A 36 -17.51 -20.83 -4.12
N LEU A 37 -16.87 -21.84 -4.71
CA LEU A 37 -16.07 -21.67 -5.92
C LEU A 37 -16.87 -21.08 -7.08
N ASP A 38 -16.41 -19.94 -7.60
CA ASP A 38 -16.84 -19.40 -8.89
C ASP A 38 -15.89 -19.87 -10.01
N LYS A 39 -16.34 -20.80 -10.84
CA LYS A 39 -15.56 -21.33 -11.98
C LYS A 39 -15.24 -20.29 -13.01
N ASN A 40 -16.20 -19.41 -13.33
CA ASN A 40 -16.01 -18.39 -14.35
C ASN A 40 -14.88 -17.45 -13.94
N ALA A 41 -14.76 -17.17 -12.64
CA ALA A 41 -13.64 -16.41 -12.10
C ALA A 41 -12.29 -17.11 -12.29
N VAL A 42 -12.21 -18.44 -12.11
CA VAL A 42 -10.96 -19.19 -12.36
C VAL A 42 -10.60 -19.19 -13.84
N GLN A 43 -11.56 -19.46 -14.71
CA GLN A 43 -11.35 -19.47 -16.16
C GLN A 43 -10.89 -18.10 -16.67
N THR A 44 -11.55 -17.03 -16.23
CA THR A 44 -11.17 -15.64 -16.57
C THR A 44 -9.79 -15.27 -16.02
N ALA A 45 -9.44 -15.73 -14.82
CA ALA A 45 -8.17 -15.37 -14.18
C ALA A 45 -6.95 -16.07 -14.80
N ILE A 46 -7.09 -17.33 -15.23
CA ILE A 46 -6.01 -18.08 -15.88
C ILE A 46 -5.94 -17.75 -17.38
N ASN A 47 -7.10 -17.54 -18.02
CA ASN A 47 -7.23 -17.12 -19.42
C ASN A 47 -6.37 -17.96 -20.40
N ASN A 48 -6.44 -19.29 -20.26
CA ASN A 48 -5.70 -20.23 -21.12
C ASN A 48 -6.50 -21.52 -21.30
N ASP A 49 -6.96 -21.75 -22.54
CA ASP A 49 -7.80 -22.91 -22.87
C ASP A 49 -7.07 -24.25 -22.72
N TYR A 50 -5.76 -24.28 -22.98
CA TYR A 50 -4.96 -25.50 -22.79
C TYR A 50 -4.86 -25.86 -21.31
N HIS A 51 -4.58 -24.88 -20.43
CA HIS A 51 -4.52 -25.13 -18.98
C HIS A 51 -5.90 -25.49 -18.42
N TRP A 52 -6.97 -24.90 -18.95
CA TRP A 52 -8.33 -25.14 -18.47
C TRP A 52 -8.74 -26.62 -18.52
N GLN A 53 -8.30 -27.36 -19.55
CA GLN A 53 -8.57 -28.79 -19.69
C GLN A 53 -8.05 -29.64 -18.51
N PHE A 54 -6.98 -29.19 -17.85
CA PHE A 54 -6.41 -29.85 -16.68
C PHE A 54 -6.91 -29.26 -15.36
N ILE A 55 -7.33 -27.99 -15.35
CA ILE A 55 -7.83 -27.31 -14.17
C ILE A 55 -9.27 -27.74 -13.87
N GLU A 56 -10.13 -27.80 -14.88
CA GLU A 56 -11.56 -28.09 -14.69
C GLU A 56 -11.83 -29.41 -13.95
N PRO A 57 -11.18 -30.54 -14.27
CA PRO A 57 -11.38 -31.80 -13.54
C PRO A 57 -11.01 -31.72 -12.06
N GLU A 58 -9.92 -31.01 -11.74
CA GLU A 58 -9.42 -30.87 -10.37
C GLU A 58 -10.27 -29.91 -9.53
N LEU A 59 -11.02 -29.01 -10.17
CA LEU A 59 -11.97 -28.13 -9.49
C LEU A 59 -13.32 -28.78 -9.16
N LYS A 60 -13.69 -29.87 -9.85
CA LYS A 60 -14.99 -30.55 -9.65
C LYS A 60 -15.31 -30.91 -8.20
N PRO A 61 -14.36 -31.44 -7.39
CA PRO A 61 -14.63 -31.76 -5.99
C PRO A 61 -14.96 -30.54 -5.12
N LEU A 62 -14.53 -29.34 -5.53
CA LEU A 62 -14.75 -28.09 -4.81
C LEU A 62 -16.12 -27.47 -5.12
N GLU A 63 -16.80 -27.94 -6.17
CA GLU A 63 -18.10 -27.42 -6.58
C GLU A 63 -19.19 -27.74 -5.57
N GLY A 64 -20.05 -26.76 -5.30
CA GLY A 64 -21.15 -26.92 -4.35
C GLY A 64 -20.72 -27.00 -2.87
N GLN A 65 -19.41 -27.04 -2.58
CA GLN A 65 -18.89 -27.00 -1.22
C GLN A 65 -18.83 -25.55 -0.72
N GLU A 66 -19.38 -25.32 0.47
CA GLU A 66 -19.26 -24.04 1.17
C GLU A 66 -18.14 -24.11 2.21
N TYR A 67 -17.22 -23.16 2.11
CA TYR A 67 -16.11 -22.99 3.03
C TYR A 67 -16.38 -21.84 3.99
N GLY A 68 -16.34 -22.09 5.30
CA GLY A 68 -16.65 -21.08 6.31
C GLY A 68 -15.61 -19.97 6.47
N ASN A 69 -14.44 -20.09 5.84
CA ASN A 69 -13.40 -19.06 5.85
C ASN A 69 -12.47 -19.17 4.63
N VAL A 70 -11.75 -18.08 4.36
CA VAL A 70 -10.83 -17.98 3.22
C VAL A 70 -9.64 -18.94 3.34
N PHE A 71 -9.19 -19.30 4.54
CA PHE A 71 -8.04 -20.20 4.71
C PHE A 71 -8.37 -21.61 4.25
N SER A 72 -9.54 -22.15 4.65
CA SER A 72 -9.99 -23.46 4.20
C SER A 72 -10.25 -23.48 2.70
N PHE A 73 -10.87 -22.42 2.16
CA PHE A 73 -11.11 -22.29 0.72
C PHE A 73 -9.80 -22.25 -0.06
N MET A 74 -8.85 -21.40 0.36
CA MET A 74 -7.57 -21.26 -0.33
C MET A 74 -6.69 -22.49 -0.21
N SER A 75 -6.77 -23.23 0.91
CA SER A 75 -6.09 -24.52 1.04
C SER A 75 -6.61 -25.52 0.02
N ALA A 76 -7.93 -25.62 -0.14
CA ALA A 76 -8.55 -26.55 -1.08
C ALA A 76 -8.29 -26.14 -2.53
N TYR A 77 -8.43 -24.85 -2.86
CA TYR A 77 -8.08 -24.30 -4.17
C TYR A 77 -6.61 -24.52 -4.52
N ASN A 78 -5.67 -24.24 -3.62
CA ASN A 78 -4.25 -24.43 -3.89
C ASN A 78 -3.88 -25.91 -4.08
N ALA A 79 -4.54 -26.82 -3.36
CA ALA A 79 -4.36 -28.25 -3.56
C ALA A 79 -4.81 -28.69 -4.96
N ALA A 80 -6.00 -28.26 -5.40
CA ALA A 80 -6.50 -28.53 -6.75
C ALA A 80 -5.61 -27.93 -7.83
N MET A 81 -5.15 -26.68 -7.64
CA MET A 81 -4.25 -26.03 -8.61
C MET A 81 -2.88 -26.71 -8.67
N HIS A 82 -2.35 -27.22 -7.53
CA HIS A 82 -1.10 -27.98 -7.53
C HIS A 82 -1.24 -29.32 -8.28
N GLN A 83 -2.39 -29.99 -8.14
CA GLN A 83 -2.72 -31.19 -8.92
C GLN A 83 -2.80 -30.86 -10.41
N ALA A 84 -3.50 -29.79 -10.78
CA ALA A 84 -3.56 -29.31 -12.16
C ALA A 84 -2.18 -28.96 -12.72
N GLN A 85 -1.32 -28.28 -11.96
CA GLN A 85 0.06 -27.98 -12.37
C GLN A 85 0.86 -29.25 -12.62
N THR A 86 0.71 -30.27 -11.78
CA THR A 86 1.36 -31.57 -11.95
C THR A 86 0.84 -32.28 -13.20
N ALA A 87 -0.47 -32.26 -13.44
CA ALA A 87 -1.09 -32.86 -14.62
C ALA A 87 -0.63 -32.18 -15.92
N VAL A 88 -0.61 -30.84 -15.96
CA VAL A 88 -0.08 -30.07 -17.10
C VAL A 88 1.38 -30.40 -17.32
N LYS A 89 2.20 -30.45 -16.26
CA LYS A 89 3.62 -30.78 -16.38
C LYS A 89 3.82 -32.19 -16.98
N ASN A 90 3.08 -33.18 -16.50
CA ASN A 90 3.15 -34.54 -17.03
C ASN A 90 2.72 -34.62 -18.50
N ASP A 91 1.74 -33.82 -18.93
CA ASP A 91 1.33 -33.75 -20.34
C ASP A 91 2.40 -33.08 -21.21
N VAL A 92 3.01 -32.00 -20.73
CA VAL A 92 4.08 -31.27 -21.41
C VAL A 92 5.34 -32.14 -21.56
N GLU A 93 5.77 -32.81 -20.50
CA GLU A 93 6.95 -33.68 -20.53
C GLU A 93 6.67 -35.00 -21.27
N GLY A 94 5.49 -35.59 -21.06
CA GLY A 94 5.15 -36.92 -21.57
C GLY A 94 4.63 -36.92 -23.01
N LYS A 95 3.65 -36.07 -23.33
CA LYS A 95 3.03 -36.05 -24.67
C LYS A 95 3.69 -35.07 -25.62
N LEU A 96 4.01 -33.86 -25.15
CA LEU A 96 4.68 -32.86 -25.98
C LEU A 96 6.20 -33.10 -26.08
N GLY A 97 6.76 -33.95 -25.20
CA GLY A 97 8.19 -34.28 -25.19
C GLY A 97 9.09 -33.08 -24.87
N LEU A 98 8.51 -32.01 -24.31
CA LEU A 98 9.23 -30.79 -24.00
C LEU A 98 9.97 -30.94 -22.68
N THR A 99 11.23 -30.49 -22.67
CA THR A 99 12.11 -30.52 -21.50
C THR A 99 12.39 -29.11 -21.01
N THR A 100 12.97 -28.97 -19.81
CA THR A 100 13.34 -27.65 -19.26
C THR A 100 14.35 -26.87 -20.11
N ASN A 101 15.01 -27.53 -21.07
CA ASN A 101 15.94 -26.92 -22.01
C ASN A 101 15.22 -26.26 -23.20
N ASP A 102 13.97 -26.64 -23.44
CA ASP A 102 13.16 -26.11 -24.52
C ASP A 102 12.50 -24.81 -24.08
N GLY A 103 12.73 -23.73 -24.83
CA GLY A 103 12.15 -22.42 -24.50
C GLY A 103 10.61 -22.44 -24.44
N GLU A 104 9.98 -23.33 -25.21
CA GLU A 104 8.52 -23.49 -25.26
C GLU A 104 7.95 -24.16 -24.00
N TYR A 105 8.73 -24.97 -23.29
CA TYR A 105 8.32 -25.66 -22.06
C TYR A 105 7.73 -24.67 -21.05
N TRP A 106 8.44 -23.56 -20.82
CA TRP A 106 8.04 -22.54 -19.85
C TRP A 106 6.78 -21.77 -20.25
N ASN A 107 6.40 -21.76 -21.52
CA ASN A 107 5.15 -21.16 -21.99
C ASN A 107 3.97 -22.12 -21.87
N LYS A 108 4.22 -23.43 -21.90
CA LYS A 108 3.19 -24.47 -21.85
C LYS A 108 2.86 -24.93 -20.44
N VAL A 109 3.83 -24.94 -19.52
CA VAL A 109 3.55 -25.29 -18.12
C VAL A 109 2.70 -24.23 -17.42
N LEU A 110 1.86 -24.68 -16.48
CA LEU A 110 1.09 -23.78 -15.63
C LEU A 110 2.00 -23.19 -14.53
N GLN A 111 2.43 -21.96 -14.75
CA GLN A 111 3.41 -21.27 -13.92
C GLN A 111 2.85 -20.88 -12.54
N ASP A 112 3.70 -20.98 -11.50
CA ASP A 112 3.34 -20.62 -10.12
C ASP A 112 2.85 -19.18 -9.99
N TYR A 113 3.41 -18.25 -10.77
CA TYR A 113 3.01 -16.85 -10.72
C TYR A 113 1.58 -16.65 -11.25
N ALA A 114 1.13 -17.45 -12.23
CA ALA A 114 -0.22 -17.38 -12.79
C ALA A 114 -1.25 -17.91 -11.80
N VAL A 115 -0.93 -19.02 -11.12
CA VAL A 115 -1.76 -19.52 -10.02
C VAL A 115 -1.81 -18.48 -8.90
N LYS A 116 -0.67 -17.91 -8.51
CA LYS A 116 -0.60 -16.90 -7.44
C LYS A 116 -1.39 -15.63 -7.76
N SER A 117 -1.32 -15.11 -8.99
CA SER A 117 -2.06 -13.92 -9.41
C SER A 117 -3.58 -14.16 -9.47
N SER A 118 -4.01 -15.40 -9.77
CA SER A 118 -5.43 -15.76 -9.82
C SER A 118 -6.13 -15.75 -8.45
N ARG A 119 -5.40 -16.06 -7.36
CA ARG A 119 -5.97 -16.32 -6.03
C ARG A 119 -6.88 -15.21 -5.52
N PHE A 120 -6.46 -13.95 -5.67
CA PHE A 120 -7.24 -12.81 -5.19
C PHE A 120 -8.56 -12.66 -5.94
N ALA A 121 -8.52 -12.74 -7.28
CA ALA A 121 -9.71 -12.58 -8.11
C ALA A 121 -10.70 -13.72 -7.87
N VAL A 122 -10.21 -14.96 -7.80
CA VAL A 122 -11.01 -16.15 -7.54
C VAL A 122 -11.63 -16.10 -6.15
N ALA A 123 -10.84 -15.83 -5.11
CA ALA A 123 -11.35 -15.73 -3.74
C ALA A 123 -12.40 -14.62 -3.60
N LYS A 124 -12.21 -13.49 -4.29
CA LYS A 124 -13.17 -12.39 -4.27
C LYS A 124 -14.49 -12.71 -4.97
N ALA A 125 -14.44 -13.33 -6.15
CA ALA A 125 -15.65 -13.74 -6.86
C ALA A 125 -16.39 -14.86 -6.12
N SER A 126 -15.64 -15.74 -5.44
CA SER A 126 -16.17 -16.86 -4.65
C SER A 126 -16.73 -16.44 -3.29
N ALA A 127 -16.70 -15.15 -2.93
CA ALA A 127 -17.08 -14.68 -1.59
C ALA A 127 -18.60 -14.48 -1.45
N GLY A 128 -19.17 -15.06 -0.39
CA GLY A 128 -20.57 -14.98 0.00
C GLY A 128 -20.78 -14.91 1.52
N GLY A 129 -21.99 -15.18 1.97
CA GLY A 129 -22.35 -15.23 3.39
C GLY A 129 -22.71 -13.88 4.03
N LEU A 130 -22.46 -13.75 5.33
CA LEU A 130 -23.02 -12.66 6.16
C LEU A 130 -22.50 -11.28 5.75
N LEU A 131 -21.20 -11.13 5.50
CA LEU A 131 -20.59 -9.84 5.17
C LEU A 131 -20.99 -9.35 3.78
N PRO A 132 -20.83 -10.12 2.68
CA PRO A 132 -21.29 -9.69 1.36
C PRO A 132 -22.81 -9.42 1.32
N GLY A 133 -23.62 -10.20 2.06
CA GLY A 133 -25.06 -9.99 2.16
C GLY A 133 -25.48 -8.73 2.92
N ASN A 134 -24.68 -8.27 3.89
CA ASN A 134 -24.96 -7.08 4.72
C ASN A 134 -23.88 -6.00 4.57
N LEU A 135 -23.42 -5.79 3.34
CA LEU A 135 -22.27 -4.95 3.02
C LEU A 135 -22.32 -3.54 3.66
N TRP A 136 -23.44 -2.83 3.52
CA TRP A 136 -23.60 -1.47 4.05
C TRP A 136 -23.54 -1.41 5.58
N LEU A 137 -24.03 -2.44 6.27
CA LEU A 137 -23.95 -2.53 7.72
C LEU A 137 -22.49 -2.64 8.17
N PHE A 138 -21.73 -3.59 7.60
CA PHE A 138 -20.32 -3.75 7.95
C PHE A 138 -19.46 -2.56 7.52
N PHE A 139 -19.81 -1.91 6.40
CA PHE A 139 -19.18 -0.65 5.98
C PHE A 139 -19.40 0.46 7.02
N ALA A 140 -20.65 0.66 7.46
CA ALA A 140 -21.00 1.66 8.46
C ALA A 140 -20.36 1.36 9.82
N LEU A 141 -20.35 0.09 10.25
CA LEU A 141 -19.74 -0.32 11.52
C LEU A 141 -18.21 -0.26 11.50
N SER A 142 -17.57 -0.48 10.34
CA SER A 142 -16.11 -0.45 10.25
C SER A 142 -15.59 0.98 10.02
N PHE A 143 -16.05 1.64 8.95
CA PHE A 143 -15.54 2.96 8.57
C PHE A 143 -16.35 4.09 9.20
N GLY A 144 -17.68 4.02 9.13
CA GLY A 144 -18.56 5.08 9.66
C GLY A 144 -18.38 5.28 11.17
N MET A 145 -18.54 4.21 11.95
CA MET A 145 -18.36 4.21 13.40
C MET A 145 -16.91 4.54 13.79
N GLY A 146 -15.93 4.07 13.01
CA GLY A 146 -14.51 4.40 13.22
C GLY A 146 -14.24 5.90 13.07
N ILE A 147 -14.68 6.50 11.97
CA ILE A 147 -14.53 7.94 11.70
C ILE A 147 -15.27 8.76 12.77
N LEU A 148 -16.52 8.39 13.10
CA LEU A 148 -17.31 9.05 14.13
C LEU A 148 -16.61 8.96 15.50
N GLY A 149 -16.16 7.77 15.91
CA GLY A 149 -15.44 7.56 17.16
C GLY A 149 -14.17 8.39 17.24
N ALA A 150 -13.40 8.45 16.16
CA ALA A 150 -12.22 9.30 16.07
C ALA A 150 -12.56 10.79 16.23
N PHE A 151 -13.60 11.30 15.56
CA PHE A 151 -14.02 12.69 15.69
C PHE A 151 -14.57 13.01 17.08
N LEU A 152 -15.32 12.12 17.72
CA LEU A 152 -15.76 12.28 19.10
C LEU A 152 -14.59 12.39 20.09
N TYR A 153 -13.45 11.75 19.78
CA TYR A 153 -12.22 11.93 20.55
C TYR A 153 -11.46 13.22 20.20
N ILE A 154 -11.44 13.61 18.93
CA ILE A 154 -10.65 14.72 18.40
C ILE A 154 -11.31 16.09 18.64
N LEU A 155 -12.60 16.26 18.29
CA LEU A 155 -13.29 17.55 18.30
C LEU A 155 -13.37 18.22 19.68
N PRO A 156 -13.57 17.50 20.81
CA PRO A 156 -13.55 18.14 22.14
C PRO A 156 -12.25 18.88 22.48
N LYS A 157 -11.13 18.54 21.81
CA LYS A 157 -9.84 19.21 22.01
C LYS A 157 -9.82 20.67 21.53
N LEU A 158 -10.82 21.09 20.76
CA LEU A 158 -11.01 22.50 20.41
C LEU A 158 -11.21 23.39 21.66
N ARG A 159 -11.81 22.84 22.72
CA ARG A 159 -12.05 23.54 24.00
C ARG A 159 -10.78 23.77 24.80
N GLU A 160 -9.73 23.02 24.52
CA GLU A 160 -8.45 23.18 25.20
C GLU A 160 -7.56 24.20 24.47
N LEU A 161 -6.65 24.87 25.17
CA LEU A 161 -5.71 25.82 24.54
C LEU A 161 -4.92 25.20 23.36
N PRO A 162 -4.66 25.96 22.28
CA PRO A 162 -3.83 25.49 21.17
C PRO A 162 -2.39 25.31 21.62
N GLY A 163 -1.66 24.37 21.01
CA GLY A 163 -0.24 24.17 21.31
C GLY A 163 0.20 22.71 21.34
N ILE A 164 1.51 22.53 21.48
CA ILE A 164 2.14 21.20 21.57
C ILE A 164 1.96 20.68 23.00
N LYS A 165 1.09 19.68 23.16
CA LYS A 165 0.85 19.01 24.45
C LYS A 165 1.33 17.57 24.39
N ASN A 166 2.47 17.29 25.02
CA ASN A 166 3.07 15.95 25.11
C ASN A 166 3.03 15.42 26.54
N ASN A 167 2.03 15.85 27.33
CA ASN A 167 1.93 15.55 28.75
C ASN A 167 1.85 14.03 28.96
N GLY A 168 2.79 13.48 29.73
CA GLY A 168 2.82 12.05 30.08
C GLY A 168 3.07 11.10 28.90
N ILE A 169 3.59 11.56 27.76
CA ILE A 169 3.71 10.73 26.54
C ILE A 169 4.59 9.49 26.75
N TYR A 170 5.64 9.59 27.57
CA TYR A 170 6.51 8.47 27.93
C TYR A 170 5.86 7.47 28.92
N HIS A 171 4.80 7.85 29.61
CA HIS A 171 4.05 6.93 30.49
C HIS A 171 2.90 6.24 29.74
N SER A 172 2.63 6.62 28.48
CA SER A 172 1.59 6.00 27.67
C SER A 172 2.02 4.61 27.19
N LYS A 173 1.23 3.59 27.55
CA LYS A 173 1.40 2.22 27.04
C LYS A 173 1.26 2.12 25.52
N LEU A 174 0.56 3.06 24.88
CA LEU A 174 0.39 3.11 23.42
C LEU A 174 1.58 3.80 22.73
N HIS A 175 2.11 4.89 23.31
CA HIS A 175 3.08 5.77 22.64
C HIS A 175 4.54 5.60 23.09
N ASN A 176 4.82 4.74 24.07
CA ASN A 176 6.18 4.48 24.56
C ASN A 176 6.54 2.98 24.58
N ARG A 177 6.42 2.30 23.44
CA ARG A 177 6.79 0.86 23.29
C ARG A 177 6.13 -0.08 24.31
N GLY A 178 5.00 0.31 24.90
CA GLY A 178 4.23 -0.57 25.77
C GLY A 178 3.44 -1.60 24.95
N TRP A 179 2.80 -2.55 25.64
CA TRP A 179 2.09 -3.66 24.98
C TRP A 179 1.05 -3.19 23.95
N LEU A 180 0.30 -2.10 24.22
CA LEU A 180 -0.65 -1.53 23.25
C LEU A 180 0.03 -1.01 21.99
N GLY A 181 1.20 -0.37 22.13
CA GLY A 181 1.99 0.10 20.99
C GLY A 181 2.53 -1.07 20.18
N ILE A 182 3.05 -2.11 20.85
CA ILE A 182 3.55 -3.33 20.19
C ILE A 182 2.40 -4.02 19.45
N THR A 183 1.24 -4.22 20.07
CA THR A 183 0.07 -4.81 19.43
C THR A 183 -0.37 -4.03 18.19
N LEU A 184 -0.41 -2.69 18.25
CA LEU A 184 -0.72 -1.85 17.09
C LEU A 184 0.35 -2.01 15.99
N GLY A 185 1.63 -2.04 16.35
CA GLY A 185 2.73 -2.23 15.41
C GLY A 185 2.66 -3.59 14.72
N THR A 186 2.44 -4.66 15.48
CA THR A 186 2.24 -6.02 14.95
C THR A 186 1.02 -6.11 14.05
N TRP A 187 -0.10 -5.48 14.42
CA TRP A 187 -1.31 -5.43 13.59
C TRP A 187 -1.04 -4.72 12.25
N LEU A 188 -0.33 -3.58 12.26
CA LEU A 188 0.07 -2.88 11.04
C LEU A 188 1.03 -3.73 10.19
N ILE A 189 2.04 -4.34 10.80
CA ILE A 189 2.98 -5.24 10.10
C ILE A 189 2.23 -6.38 9.43
N ALA A 190 1.33 -7.05 10.14
CA ALA A 190 0.50 -8.13 9.61
C ALA A 190 -0.38 -7.64 8.44
N PHE A 191 -1.03 -6.48 8.59
CA PHE A 191 -1.80 -5.85 7.52
C PHE A 191 -0.96 -5.68 6.24
N TYR A 192 0.24 -5.13 6.34
CA TYR A 192 1.11 -4.92 5.17
C TYR A 192 1.67 -6.22 4.59
N ILE A 193 1.96 -7.22 5.42
CA ILE A 193 2.37 -8.54 4.94
C ILE A 193 1.25 -9.16 4.10
N LEU A 194 0.01 -9.14 4.60
CA LEU A 194 -1.14 -9.63 3.83
C LEU A 194 -1.35 -8.79 2.56
N LEU A 195 -1.24 -7.46 2.65
CA LEU A 195 -1.43 -6.56 1.52
C LEU A 195 -0.48 -6.86 0.35
N TYR A 196 0.81 -7.07 0.63
CA TYR A 196 1.83 -7.25 -0.39
C TYR A 196 2.00 -8.71 -0.84
N PHE A 197 1.89 -9.67 0.07
CA PHE A 197 2.27 -11.06 -0.21
C PHE A 197 1.10 -12.02 -0.36
N TYR A 198 -0.01 -11.73 0.33
CA TYR A 198 -1.16 -12.62 0.41
C TYR A 198 -2.50 -11.86 0.36
N PRO A 199 -2.75 -11.08 -0.71
CA PRO A 199 -3.95 -10.25 -0.81
C PRO A 199 -5.25 -11.07 -0.80
N GLU A 200 -5.21 -12.36 -1.15
CA GLU A 200 -6.35 -13.27 -1.10
C GLU A 200 -7.00 -13.35 0.29
N TYR A 201 -6.23 -13.19 1.38
CA TYR A 201 -6.78 -13.17 2.74
C TYR A 201 -7.40 -11.82 3.13
N LEU A 202 -7.28 -10.80 2.29
CA LEU A 202 -7.87 -9.47 2.50
C LEU A 202 -9.19 -9.27 1.75
N VAL A 203 -9.69 -10.29 1.05
CA VAL A 203 -10.90 -10.22 0.23
C VAL A 203 -12.09 -9.64 1.01
N SER A 204 -12.34 -10.10 2.24
CA SER A 204 -13.42 -9.56 3.07
C SER A 204 -13.31 -8.05 3.31
N TRP A 205 -12.10 -7.52 3.49
CA TRP A 205 -11.89 -6.08 3.64
C TRP A 205 -12.00 -5.32 2.31
N THR A 206 -11.56 -5.91 1.19
CA THR A 206 -11.71 -5.24 -0.12
C THR A 206 -13.18 -5.18 -0.53
N ILE A 207 -13.98 -6.20 -0.20
CA ILE A 207 -15.43 -6.20 -0.40
C ILE A 207 -16.08 -5.03 0.35
N LEU A 208 -15.67 -4.74 1.59
CA LEU A 208 -16.18 -3.56 2.31
C LEU A 208 -15.96 -2.26 1.52
N ALA A 209 -14.88 -2.16 0.75
CA ALA A 209 -14.58 -0.96 -0.04
C ALA A 209 -15.28 -0.94 -1.41
N ASP A 210 -15.97 -2.00 -1.83
CA ASP A 210 -16.62 -2.11 -3.15
C ASP A 210 -17.65 -1.02 -3.44
N PRO A 211 -18.53 -0.59 -2.51
CA PRO A 211 -19.50 0.45 -2.81
C PRO A 211 -18.83 1.77 -3.22
N VAL A 212 -17.72 2.10 -2.57
CA VAL A 212 -16.94 3.32 -2.86
C VAL A 212 -16.16 3.14 -4.17
N SER A 213 -15.55 1.98 -4.41
CA SER A 213 -14.83 1.72 -5.67
C SER A 213 -15.77 1.78 -6.86
N LYS A 214 -16.90 1.05 -6.82
CA LYS A 214 -17.89 1.03 -7.90
C LYS A 214 -18.45 2.43 -8.19
N ALA A 215 -18.64 3.25 -7.16
CA ALA A 215 -19.08 4.64 -7.33
C ALA A 215 -18.03 5.55 -7.98
N LEU A 216 -16.73 5.27 -7.83
CA LEU A 216 -15.64 6.10 -8.35
C LEU A 216 -15.11 5.64 -9.72
N ASN A 217 -14.91 4.34 -9.90
CA ASN A 217 -14.24 3.76 -11.07
C ASN A 217 -15.07 2.71 -11.83
N GLY A 218 -16.28 2.37 -11.36
CA GLY A 218 -17.16 1.37 -11.99
C GLY A 218 -16.79 -0.10 -11.74
N GLY A 219 -15.63 -0.37 -11.12
CA GLY A 219 -15.10 -1.72 -10.89
C GLY A 219 -15.08 -2.14 -9.41
N PRO A 220 -14.84 -3.44 -9.14
CA PRO A 220 -14.62 -3.94 -7.79
C PRO A 220 -13.31 -3.39 -7.19
N ALA A 221 -13.27 -3.21 -5.87
CA ALA A 221 -12.10 -2.70 -5.17
C ALA A 221 -10.94 -3.72 -5.21
N SER A 222 -9.74 -3.25 -5.54
CA SER A 222 -8.51 -4.03 -5.36
C SER A 222 -7.95 -3.87 -3.94
N GLN A 223 -6.93 -4.66 -3.59
CA GLN A 223 -6.17 -4.43 -2.35
C GLN A 223 -5.53 -3.03 -2.32
N TRP A 224 -5.14 -2.50 -3.48
CA TRP A 224 -4.57 -1.16 -3.59
C TRP A 224 -5.62 -0.06 -3.41
N PHE A 225 -6.86 -0.30 -3.87
CA PHE A 225 -7.99 0.59 -3.59
C PHE A 225 -8.26 0.66 -2.08
N LEU A 226 -8.36 -0.50 -1.42
CA LEU A 226 -8.53 -0.58 0.04
C LEU A 226 -7.42 0.18 0.77
N TYR A 227 -6.17 -0.06 0.37
CA TYR A 227 -5.01 0.63 0.92
C TYR A 227 -5.11 2.15 0.76
N GLY A 228 -5.36 2.64 -0.47
CA GLY A 228 -5.51 4.07 -0.75
C GLY A 228 -6.69 4.71 0.00
N PHE A 229 -7.79 3.98 0.15
CA PHE A 229 -8.97 4.42 0.89
C PHE A 229 -8.70 4.56 2.38
N LEU A 230 -8.12 3.52 3.01
CA LEU A 230 -7.69 3.56 4.41
C LEU A 230 -6.70 4.68 4.68
N TYR A 231 -5.74 4.85 3.76
CA TYR A 231 -4.73 5.90 3.83
C TYR A 231 -5.36 7.30 3.78
N THR A 232 -6.33 7.50 2.90
CA THR A 232 -7.04 8.77 2.75
C THR A 232 -7.88 9.08 3.99
N ILE A 233 -8.62 8.10 4.53
CA ILE A 233 -9.36 8.26 5.79
C ILE A 233 -8.39 8.63 6.93
N ALA A 234 -7.28 7.91 7.07
CA ALA A 234 -6.31 8.16 8.13
C ALA A 234 -5.72 9.58 8.04
N ILE A 235 -5.32 10.03 6.85
CA ILE A 235 -4.79 11.38 6.64
C ILE A 235 -5.86 12.44 6.89
N LEU A 236 -7.11 12.25 6.47
CA LEU A 236 -8.16 13.24 6.67
C LEU A 236 -8.52 13.39 8.15
N VAL A 237 -8.77 12.27 8.84
CA VAL A 237 -9.13 12.26 10.27
C VAL A 237 -7.99 12.79 11.13
N MET A 238 -6.76 12.30 10.91
CA MET A 238 -5.60 12.75 11.68
C MET A 238 -5.10 14.13 11.25
N GLY A 239 -5.38 14.55 10.02
CA GLY A 239 -5.17 15.90 9.53
C GLY A 239 -6.05 16.91 10.28
N VAL A 240 -7.34 16.59 10.50
CA VAL A 240 -8.22 17.42 11.34
C VAL A 240 -7.68 17.52 12.77
N ARG A 241 -7.23 16.41 13.38
CA ARG A 241 -6.55 16.44 14.69
C ARG A 241 -5.34 17.38 14.68
N MET A 242 -4.52 17.32 13.63
CA MET A 242 -3.32 18.12 13.48
C MET A 242 -3.65 19.61 13.34
N MET A 243 -4.67 19.95 12.55
CA MET A 243 -5.16 21.33 12.42
C MET A 243 -5.67 21.88 13.76
N ILE A 244 -6.42 21.09 14.54
CA ILE A 244 -6.88 21.51 15.88
C ILE A 244 -5.71 21.75 16.85
N LYS A 245 -4.70 20.88 16.83
CA LYS A 245 -3.49 20.98 17.67
C LYS A 245 -2.66 22.21 17.33
N TYR A 246 -2.48 22.49 16.03
CA TYR A 246 -1.62 23.55 15.51
C TYR A 246 -2.37 24.79 15.00
N ARG A 247 -3.62 25.00 15.41
CA ARG A 247 -4.47 26.15 14.97
C ARG A 247 -3.90 27.54 15.23
N HIS A 248 -2.90 27.66 16.10
CA HIS A 248 -2.17 28.91 16.35
C HIS A 248 -1.13 29.22 15.25
N ASN A 249 -0.74 28.25 14.42
CA ASN A 249 0.34 28.37 13.46
C ASN A 249 -0.17 28.19 12.02
N ARG A 250 -0.24 29.30 11.27
CA ARG A 250 -0.71 29.32 9.87
C ARG A 250 0.07 28.37 8.97
N TYR A 251 1.40 28.29 9.12
CA TYR A 251 2.23 27.38 8.32
C TYR A 251 1.80 25.93 8.50
N GLN A 252 1.51 25.51 9.73
CA GLN A 252 1.09 24.15 10.03
C GLN A 252 -0.29 23.81 9.47
N LEU A 253 -1.20 24.80 9.47
CA LEU A 253 -2.52 24.66 8.87
C LEU A 253 -2.42 24.46 7.36
N PHE A 254 -1.71 25.35 6.65
CA PHE A 254 -1.52 25.24 5.20
C PHE A 254 -0.81 23.94 4.80
N ARG A 255 0.23 23.55 5.55
CA ARG A 255 0.95 22.31 5.32
C ARG A 255 0.05 21.08 5.45
N THR A 256 -0.77 21.04 6.51
CA THR A 256 -1.69 19.91 6.75
C THR A 256 -2.80 19.87 5.69
N ALA A 257 -3.38 21.02 5.36
CA ALA A 257 -4.38 21.13 4.31
C ALA A 257 -3.84 20.69 2.95
N SER A 258 -2.60 21.09 2.62
CA SER A 258 -1.92 20.69 1.38
C SER A 258 -1.75 19.18 1.30
N VAL A 259 -1.26 18.52 2.36
CA VAL A 259 -1.13 17.06 2.40
C VAL A 259 -2.49 16.36 2.23
N MET A 260 -3.53 16.83 2.91
CA MET A 260 -4.88 16.28 2.78
C MET A 260 -5.41 16.42 1.35
N PHE A 261 -5.15 17.56 0.71
CA PHE A 261 -5.49 17.82 -0.68
C PHE A 261 -4.74 16.90 -1.64
N PHE A 262 -3.42 16.82 -1.57
CA PHE A 262 -2.63 15.94 -2.45
C PHE A 262 -2.95 14.47 -2.25
N GLN A 263 -3.22 14.03 -1.02
CA GLN A 263 -3.67 12.66 -0.77
C GLN A 263 -5.03 12.39 -1.42
N THR A 264 -6.00 13.27 -1.21
CA THR A 264 -7.38 13.03 -1.67
C THR A 264 -7.50 13.23 -3.17
N ALA A 265 -7.01 14.35 -3.70
CA ALA A 265 -7.14 14.69 -5.11
C ALA A 265 -6.17 13.88 -5.99
N PHE A 266 -4.86 13.90 -5.70
CA PHE A 266 -3.84 13.33 -6.58
C PHE A 266 -3.56 11.85 -6.33
N ALA A 267 -3.42 11.41 -5.07
CA ALA A 267 -3.11 10.02 -4.79
C ALA A 267 -4.33 9.10 -4.86
N PHE A 268 -5.52 9.61 -4.53
CA PHE A 268 -6.74 8.81 -4.46
C PHE A 268 -7.66 9.08 -5.66
N LEU A 269 -8.29 10.26 -5.76
CA LEU A 269 -9.35 10.51 -6.74
C LEU A 269 -8.89 10.46 -8.20
N ILE A 270 -7.80 11.15 -8.56
CA ILE A 270 -7.32 11.21 -9.95
C ILE A 270 -7.10 9.80 -10.54
N PRO A 271 -6.32 8.90 -9.90
CA PRO A 271 -6.15 7.54 -10.41
C PRO A 271 -7.47 6.78 -10.57
N GLN A 272 -8.44 6.96 -9.67
CA GLN A 272 -9.75 6.29 -9.78
C GLN A 272 -10.57 6.83 -10.96
N VAL A 273 -10.57 8.14 -11.18
CA VAL A 273 -11.25 8.76 -12.32
C VAL A 273 -10.58 8.32 -13.63
N MET A 274 -9.25 8.26 -13.67
CA MET A 274 -8.52 7.78 -14.85
C MET A 274 -8.83 6.32 -15.17
N GLN A 275 -8.90 5.47 -14.15
CA GLN A 275 -9.32 4.07 -14.31
C GLN A 275 -10.75 3.97 -14.85
N ALA A 276 -11.67 4.84 -14.39
CA ALA A 276 -13.04 4.91 -14.91
C ALA A 276 -13.08 5.25 -16.41
N LEU A 277 -12.12 6.03 -16.89
CA LEU A 277 -11.97 6.43 -18.29
C LEU A 277 -11.14 5.45 -19.13
N ASN A 278 -10.76 4.29 -18.58
CA ASN A 278 -9.85 3.32 -19.20
C ASN A 278 -8.49 3.93 -19.64
N MET A 279 -8.03 4.95 -18.90
CA MET A 279 -6.75 5.63 -19.12
C MET A 279 -5.69 5.14 -18.13
N PRO A 280 -4.38 5.23 -18.46
CA PRO A 280 -3.31 4.74 -17.59
C PRO A 280 -3.31 5.50 -16.27
N ALA A 281 -3.73 4.85 -15.19
CA ALA A 281 -3.92 5.47 -13.88
C ALA A 281 -2.57 5.81 -13.24
N HIS A 282 -2.06 7.01 -13.52
CA HIS A 282 -0.78 7.50 -13.01
C HIS A 282 -0.95 8.57 -11.94
N ASP A 283 -0.29 8.39 -10.80
CA ASP A 283 -0.20 9.41 -9.77
C ASP A 283 0.83 10.48 -10.18
N LEU A 284 0.34 11.61 -10.71
CA LEU A 284 1.16 12.69 -11.26
C LEU A 284 2.11 13.37 -10.25
N LYS A 285 1.93 13.13 -8.93
CA LYS A 285 2.85 13.64 -7.90
C LYS A 285 3.91 12.63 -7.49
N ASN A 286 3.88 11.39 -7.96
CA ASN A 286 4.91 10.42 -7.65
C ASN A 286 6.13 10.66 -8.55
N ILE A 287 7.30 10.79 -7.92
CA ILE A 287 8.53 11.22 -8.58
C ILE A 287 9.59 10.14 -8.40
N TRP A 288 10.31 9.78 -9.46
CA TRP A 288 11.52 8.97 -9.33
C TRP A 288 12.57 9.73 -8.48
N PRO A 289 13.35 9.06 -7.61
CA PRO A 289 13.50 7.62 -7.44
C PRO A 289 12.53 6.97 -6.43
N LEU A 290 11.52 7.71 -5.93
CA LEU A 290 10.50 7.11 -5.07
C LEU A 290 9.59 6.16 -5.88
N ASP A 291 9.13 6.59 -7.05
CA ASP A 291 8.50 5.70 -8.04
C ASP A 291 9.56 5.01 -8.89
N TYR A 292 10.17 3.99 -8.30
CA TYR A 292 11.25 3.23 -8.92
C TYR A 292 10.79 2.42 -10.15
N SER A 293 9.49 2.14 -10.27
CA SER A 293 8.94 1.40 -11.41
C SER A 293 8.69 2.27 -12.64
N PHE A 294 8.83 3.59 -12.53
CA PHE A 294 8.43 4.53 -13.58
C PHE A 294 9.06 4.19 -14.94
N PHE A 295 10.32 3.74 -14.93
CA PHE A 295 11.07 3.35 -16.12
C PHE A 295 10.95 1.86 -16.48
N PHE A 296 10.09 1.09 -15.82
CA PHE A 296 9.92 -0.33 -16.14
C PHE A 296 9.25 -0.47 -17.50
N GLU A 297 9.68 -1.47 -18.26
CA GLU A 297 9.23 -1.74 -19.63
C GLU A 297 7.70 -1.69 -19.76
N TYR A 298 6.96 -2.36 -18.88
CA TYR A 298 5.50 -2.38 -18.95
C TYR A 298 4.87 -0.99 -18.79
N ARG A 299 5.42 -0.10 -17.93
CA ARG A 299 4.91 1.28 -17.76
C ARG A 299 5.31 2.17 -18.92
N LEU A 300 6.52 2.03 -19.43
CA LEU A 300 6.97 2.79 -20.60
C LEU A 300 6.10 2.43 -21.81
N ASN A 301 5.88 1.15 -22.06
CA ASN A 301 5.02 0.67 -23.12
C ASN A 301 3.57 1.12 -22.90
N GLU A 302 3.03 1.04 -21.68
CA GLU A 302 1.71 1.55 -21.36
C GLU A 302 1.58 3.06 -21.69
N LEU A 303 2.53 3.89 -21.25
CA LEU A 303 2.49 5.34 -21.49
C LEU A 303 2.69 5.69 -22.97
N ILE A 304 3.56 4.99 -23.69
CA ILE A 304 3.81 5.24 -25.11
C ILE A 304 2.59 4.80 -25.96
N ASN A 305 1.97 3.67 -25.61
CA ASN A 305 0.84 3.11 -26.37
C ASN A 305 -0.47 3.90 -26.14
N ASN A 306 -0.58 4.65 -25.04
CA ASN A 306 -1.75 5.50 -24.73
C ASN A 306 -1.71 6.89 -25.41
N GLY A 307 -0.96 7.03 -26.51
CA GLY A 307 -0.96 8.20 -27.37
C GLY A 307 -0.47 9.49 -26.69
N THR A 308 -1.06 10.64 -27.06
CA THR A 308 -0.63 11.97 -26.60
C THR A 308 -0.67 12.14 -25.10
N LEU A 309 -1.69 11.58 -24.42
CA LEU A 309 -1.85 11.71 -22.98
C LEU A 309 -0.75 10.96 -22.23
N GLY A 310 -0.48 9.72 -22.64
CA GLY A 310 0.57 8.91 -22.01
C GLY A 310 1.98 9.48 -22.26
N LEU A 311 2.25 10.00 -23.46
CA LEU A 311 3.48 10.74 -23.75
C LEU A 311 3.61 12.02 -22.92
N ALA A 312 2.53 12.77 -22.72
CA ALA A 312 2.53 13.95 -21.86
C ALA A 312 2.83 13.59 -20.40
N MET A 313 2.32 12.47 -19.90
CA MET A 313 2.62 11.96 -18.55
C MET A 313 4.07 11.50 -18.41
N LEU A 314 4.62 10.83 -19.43
CA LEU A 314 6.02 10.43 -19.46
C LEU A 314 6.94 11.67 -19.43
N PHE A 315 6.65 12.65 -20.29
CA PHE A 315 7.37 13.92 -20.31
C PHE A 315 7.27 14.64 -18.96
N TRP A 316 6.06 14.71 -18.38
CA TRP A 316 5.83 15.30 -17.07
C TRP A 316 6.66 14.64 -15.97
N GLY A 317 6.70 13.30 -15.93
CA GLY A 317 7.50 12.56 -14.96
C GLY A 317 9.00 12.87 -15.09
N ILE A 318 9.53 12.87 -16.32
CA ILE A 318 10.94 13.22 -16.59
C ILE A 318 11.24 14.68 -16.24
N ALA A 319 10.36 15.60 -16.63
CA ALA A 319 10.49 17.03 -16.33
C ALA A 319 10.45 17.30 -14.81
N LEU A 320 9.60 16.59 -14.06
CA LEU A 320 9.58 16.68 -12.60
C LEU A 320 10.89 16.18 -11.98
N ILE A 321 11.51 15.15 -12.52
CA ILE A 321 12.80 14.63 -12.01
C ILE A 321 13.93 15.63 -12.26
N ILE A 322 14.09 16.10 -13.50
CA ILE A 322 15.26 16.87 -13.93
C ILE A 322 15.11 18.36 -13.60
N ILE A 323 13.92 18.91 -13.74
CA ILE A 323 13.66 20.35 -13.59
C ILE A 323 12.91 20.63 -12.30
N GLY A 324 11.74 20.00 -12.12
CA GLY A 324 10.85 20.27 -11.00
C GLY A 324 11.54 20.09 -9.65
N VAL A 325 12.07 18.89 -9.39
CA VAL A 325 12.70 18.57 -8.11
C VAL A 325 13.89 19.49 -7.82
N PRO A 326 14.86 19.69 -8.73
CA PRO A 326 15.94 20.64 -8.50
C PRO A 326 15.47 22.06 -8.23
N LEU A 327 14.58 22.58 -9.06
CA LEU A 327 14.08 23.96 -8.96
C LEU A 327 13.34 24.21 -7.65
N PHE A 328 12.33 23.40 -7.34
CA PHE A 328 11.55 23.55 -6.11
C PHE A 328 12.41 23.32 -4.86
N THR A 329 13.40 22.42 -4.93
CA THR A 329 14.29 22.16 -3.80
C THR A 329 15.30 23.27 -3.59
N PHE A 330 15.77 23.92 -4.65
CA PHE A 330 16.64 25.08 -4.56
C PHE A 330 15.94 26.24 -3.83
N PHE A 331 14.71 26.57 -4.23
CA PHE A 331 13.96 27.68 -3.62
C PHE A 331 13.41 27.34 -2.22
N PHE A 332 12.73 26.19 -2.08
CA PHE A 332 11.95 25.87 -0.88
C PHE A 332 12.64 24.86 0.07
N GLY A 333 13.79 24.31 -0.31
CA GLY A 333 14.52 23.27 0.43
C GLY A 333 13.81 21.92 0.41
N LYS A 334 14.42 20.86 0.96
CA LYS A 334 13.89 19.47 0.85
C LYS A 334 12.49 19.22 1.44
N ARG A 335 11.93 20.18 2.19
CA ARG A 335 10.65 19.99 2.91
C ARG A 335 9.42 20.22 2.05
N TRP A 336 9.54 20.85 0.88
CA TRP A 336 8.39 21.11 0.01
C TRP A 336 7.68 19.79 -0.34
N TYR A 337 8.40 18.80 -0.88
CA TYR A 337 7.78 17.53 -1.25
C TYR A 337 7.42 16.71 -0.01
N CYS A 338 8.40 16.46 0.85
CA CYS A 338 8.26 15.57 2.01
C CYS A 338 7.26 16.04 3.07
N SER A 339 6.82 17.30 3.06
CA SER A 339 5.87 17.81 4.06
C SER A 339 4.60 18.41 3.49
N TRP A 340 4.51 18.66 2.18
CA TRP A 340 3.31 19.23 1.55
C TRP A 340 2.65 18.28 0.55
N VAL A 341 3.42 17.43 -0.13
CA VAL A 341 2.95 16.64 -1.27
C VAL A 341 2.99 15.13 -1.00
N CYS A 342 4.06 14.66 -0.38
CA CYS A 342 4.32 13.24 -0.18
C CYS A 342 3.31 12.62 0.79
N GLY A 343 2.60 11.57 0.35
CA GLY A 343 1.71 10.78 1.20
C GLY A 343 2.42 10.26 2.44
N CYS A 344 3.59 9.61 2.28
CA CYS A 344 4.37 9.05 3.40
C CYS A 344 4.74 10.12 4.44
N GLY A 345 5.11 11.31 3.98
CA GLY A 345 5.36 12.46 4.85
C GLY A 345 4.09 12.93 5.56
N GLY A 346 2.97 12.95 4.84
CA GLY A 346 1.65 13.25 5.38
C GLY A 346 1.24 12.34 6.53
N LEU A 347 1.36 11.03 6.34
CA LEU A 347 1.05 10.06 7.39
C LEU A 347 2.01 10.17 8.59
N ALA A 348 3.31 10.38 8.32
CA ALA A 348 4.32 10.61 9.36
C ALA A 348 4.02 11.86 10.22
N GLU A 349 3.58 12.95 9.59
CA GLU A 349 3.26 14.22 10.27
C GLU A 349 1.87 14.25 10.92
N THR A 350 0.96 13.35 10.53
CA THR A 350 -0.41 13.27 11.06
C THR A 350 -0.57 12.09 12.02
N LEU A 351 -0.85 10.89 11.50
CA LEU A 351 -1.03 9.66 12.28
C LEU A 351 0.21 9.33 13.11
N GLY A 352 1.40 9.57 12.55
CA GLY A 352 2.68 9.29 13.19
C GLY A 352 3.10 10.30 14.28
N ASP A 353 2.57 11.53 14.29
CA ASP A 353 2.96 12.60 15.24
C ASP A 353 3.07 12.14 16.72
N PRO A 354 2.15 11.33 17.27
CA PRO A 354 2.24 10.81 18.65
C PRO A 354 3.44 9.91 18.95
N PHE A 355 4.18 9.44 17.96
CA PHE A 355 5.33 8.55 18.11
C PHE A 355 6.68 9.24 17.85
N ARG A 356 6.67 10.55 17.57
CA ARG A 356 7.85 11.31 17.17
C ARG A 356 9.02 11.25 18.17
N GLN A 357 8.71 11.13 19.46
CA GLN A 357 9.66 11.02 20.55
C GLN A 357 10.50 9.73 20.51
N LEU A 358 10.01 8.66 19.87
CA LEU A 358 10.71 7.37 19.81
C LEU A 358 11.88 7.37 18.81
N SER A 359 11.99 8.41 18.00
CA SER A 359 13.05 8.58 17.02
C SER A 359 14.40 8.76 17.69
N ASP A 360 15.31 7.80 17.51
CA ASP A 360 16.66 7.86 18.09
C ASP A 360 17.50 8.99 17.47
N LYS A 361 18.09 9.85 18.30
CA LYS A 361 18.92 10.99 17.90
C LYS A 361 20.42 10.79 18.16
N ARG A 362 20.82 9.59 18.62
CA ARG A 362 22.24 9.26 18.84
C ARG A 362 23.04 9.34 17.55
N LEU A 363 24.33 9.68 17.67
CA LEU A 363 25.24 9.78 16.52
C LEU A 363 25.34 8.47 15.72
N LYS A 364 25.25 7.31 16.38
CA LYS A 364 25.23 6.00 15.69
C LYS A 364 24.04 5.87 14.75
N ALA A 365 22.82 6.22 15.21
CA ALA A 365 21.61 6.19 14.38
C ALA A 365 21.76 7.12 13.18
N TRP A 366 22.26 8.35 13.40
CA TRP A 366 22.48 9.31 12.32
C TRP A 366 23.50 8.85 11.27
N LYS A 367 24.59 8.16 11.67
CA LYS A 367 25.53 7.56 10.72
C LYS A 367 24.85 6.50 9.87
N ILE A 368 24.07 5.60 10.50
CA ILE A 368 23.32 4.54 9.82
C ILE A 368 22.33 5.13 8.81
N GLU A 369 21.59 6.17 9.19
CA GLU A 369 20.62 6.85 8.31
C GLU A 369 21.27 7.35 7.04
N ARG A 370 22.44 7.99 7.18
CA ARG A 370 23.18 8.51 6.04
C ARG A 370 23.59 7.39 5.10
N TYR A 371 24.18 6.32 5.60
CA TYR A 371 24.62 5.22 4.74
C TYR A 371 23.45 4.50 4.09
N LEU A 372 22.39 4.18 4.85
CA LEU A 372 21.23 3.46 4.31
C LEU A 372 20.50 4.28 3.26
N ILE A 373 20.14 5.54 3.54
CA ILE A 373 19.31 6.32 2.62
C ILE A 373 20.02 6.61 1.28
N HIS A 374 21.34 6.83 1.31
CA HIS A 374 22.13 7.02 0.09
C HIS A 374 22.43 5.68 -0.60
N GLY A 375 22.59 4.59 0.16
CA GLY A 375 22.68 3.24 -0.39
C GLY A 375 21.43 2.86 -1.19
N VAL A 376 20.24 3.14 -0.65
CA VAL A 376 18.97 2.92 -1.37
C VAL A 376 18.88 3.81 -2.62
N LEU A 377 19.32 5.08 -2.55
CA LEU A 377 19.37 5.96 -3.72
C LEU A 377 20.30 5.42 -4.81
N VAL A 378 21.54 5.05 -4.46
CA VAL A 378 22.50 4.46 -5.42
C VAL A 378 21.92 3.19 -6.01
N PHE A 379 21.30 2.34 -5.20
CA PHE A 379 20.66 1.13 -5.68
C PHE A 379 19.53 1.45 -6.68
N ALA A 380 18.69 2.45 -6.39
CA ALA A 380 17.64 2.90 -7.31
C ALA A 380 18.21 3.40 -8.65
N VAL A 381 19.30 4.17 -8.61
CA VAL A 381 19.98 4.69 -9.82
C VAL A 381 20.55 3.55 -10.66
N VAL A 382 21.30 2.63 -10.04
CA VAL A 382 21.88 1.47 -10.74
C VAL A 382 20.79 0.60 -11.35
N MET A 383 19.74 0.30 -10.58
CA MET A 383 18.59 -0.48 -11.05
C MET A 383 17.91 0.21 -12.24
N THR A 384 17.69 1.52 -12.17
CA THR A 384 17.10 2.29 -13.27
C THR A 384 17.96 2.25 -14.53
N GLY A 385 19.28 2.39 -14.41
CA GLY A 385 20.21 2.26 -15.53
C GLY A 385 20.16 0.89 -16.19
N LEU A 386 20.11 -0.18 -15.39
CA LEU A 386 19.94 -1.55 -15.89
C LEU A 386 18.59 -1.76 -16.57
N VAL A 387 17.51 -1.14 -16.07
CA VAL A 387 16.18 -1.25 -16.67
C VAL A 387 16.15 -0.58 -18.04
N LEU A 388 16.66 0.66 -18.12
CA LEU A 388 16.71 1.41 -19.37
C LEU A 388 17.62 0.72 -20.39
N TYR A 389 18.75 0.17 -19.96
CA TYR A 389 19.59 -0.63 -20.86
C TYR A 389 18.83 -1.82 -21.45
N THR A 390 18.13 -2.60 -20.62
CA THR A 390 17.33 -3.73 -21.10
C THR A 390 16.23 -3.29 -22.05
N TYR A 391 15.57 -2.17 -21.75
CA TYR A 391 14.51 -1.62 -22.61
C TYR A 391 15.03 -1.24 -24.01
N PHE A 392 16.20 -0.60 -24.11
CA PHE A 392 16.75 -0.16 -25.41
C PHE A 392 17.53 -1.24 -26.15
N SER A 393 18.22 -2.13 -25.45
CA SER A 393 19.07 -3.17 -26.06
C SER A 393 18.35 -4.50 -26.31
N GLY A 394 17.21 -4.73 -25.64
CA GLY A 394 16.55 -6.03 -25.59
C GLY A 394 17.28 -7.08 -24.74
N SER A 395 18.48 -6.79 -24.21
CA SER A 395 19.24 -7.73 -23.38
C SER A 395 18.96 -7.53 -21.89
N SER A 396 18.53 -8.58 -21.20
CA SER A 396 18.28 -8.53 -19.75
C SER A 396 19.57 -8.53 -18.91
N ARG A 397 20.68 -8.97 -19.48
CA ARG A 397 21.96 -9.13 -18.79
C ARG A 397 22.95 -8.05 -19.19
N VAL A 398 23.48 -7.38 -18.17
CA VAL A 398 24.60 -6.45 -18.28
C VAL A 398 25.73 -6.99 -17.42
N LEU A 399 26.79 -7.48 -18.06
CA LEU A 399 27.90 -8.17 -17.38
C LEU A 399 27.36 -9.36 -16.54
N PHE A 400 27.42 -9.26 -15.21
CA PHE A 400 26.98 -10.29 -14.26
C PHE A 400 25.61 -9.98 -13.63
N LEU A 401 24.97 -8.86 -13.99
CA LEU A 401 23.71 -8.41 -13.40
C LEU A 401 22.56 -8.65 -14.36
N ASP A 402 21.54 -9.37 -13.88
CA ASP A 402 20.28 -9.53 -14.58
C ASP A 402 19.27 -8.47 -14.11
N SER A 403 18.74 -7.71 -15.06
CA SER A 403 17.86 -6.56 -14.80
C SER A 403 16.57 -6.99 -14.10
N TYR A 404 15.96 -8.12 -14.49
CA TYR A 404 14.72 -8.61 -13.86
C TYR A 404 14.95 -9.04 -12.41
N THR A 405 16.05 -9.74 -12.15
CA THR A 405 16.46 -10.16 -10.81
C THR A 405 16.70 -8.95 -9.90
N VAL A 406 17.41 -7.93 -10.40
CA VAL A 406 17.70 -6.70 -9.65
C VAL A 406 16.42 -5.92 -9.33
N ARG A 407 15.52 -5.76 -10.31
CA ARG A 407 14.20 -5.13 -10.13
C ARG A 407 13.37 -5.88 -9.08
N GLY A 408 13.37 -7.22 -9.13
CA GLY A 408 12.67 -8.08 -8.19
C GLY A 408 13.16 -7.89 -6.75
N TRP A 409 14.48 -7.94 -6.54
CA TRP A 409 15.09 -7.69 -5.23
C TRP A 409 14.80 -6.28 -4.70
N TYR A 410 14.87 -5.25 -5.55
CA TYR A 410 14.55 -3.88 -5.15
C TYR A 410 13.06 -3.77 -4.74
N GLY A 411 12.15 -4.30 -5.56
CA GLY A 411 10.72 -4.30 -5.27
C GLY A 411 10.38 -5.04 -3.97
N PHE A 412 11.02 -6.18 -3.73
CA PHE A 412 10.86 -6.94 -2.50
C PHE A 412 11.45 -6.20 -1.28
N ALA A 413 12.76 -5.98 -1.25
CA ALA A 413 13.45 -5.48 -0.06
C ALA A 413 13.13 -4.01 0.24
N ILE A 414 13.15 -3.14 -0.78
CA ILE A 414 12.93 -1.70 -0.59
C ILE A 414 11.44 -1.37 -0.68
N GLY A 415 10.75 -1.86 -1.71
CA GLY A 415 9.33 -1.58 -1.92
C GLY A 415 8.42 -2.19 -0.85
N SER A 416 8.35 -3.51 -0.79
CA SER A 416 7.39 -4.21 0.07
C SER A 416 7.81 -4.24 1.55
N ILE A 417 9.06 -4.62 1.85
CA ILE A 417 9.52 -4.76 3.23
C ILE A 417 9.82 -3.40 3.85
N PHE A 418 10.70 -2.60 3.24
CA PHE A 418 11.14 -1.38 3.90
C PHE A 418 10.11 -0.24 3.84
N ALA A 419 9.54 0.03 2.66
CA ALA A 419 8.50 1.06 2.50
C ALA A 419 7.16 0.62 3.10
N GLY A 420 6.71 -0.59 2.75
CA GLY A 420 5.42 -1.13 3.22
C GLY A 420 5.46 -1.53 4.69
N VAL A 421 6.09 -2.67 4.99
CA VAL A 421 6.01 -3.32 6.31
C VAL A 421 6.66 -2.48 7.42
N VAL A 422 7.91 -2.06 7.21
CA VAL A 422 8.67 -1.32 8.23
C VAL A 422 8.21 0.12 8.33
N GLY A 423 7.83 0.74 7.21
CA GLY A 423 7.57 2.18 7.12
C GLY A 423 6.58 2.68 8.17
N THR A 424 5.37 2.14 8.20
CA THR A 424 4.31 2.51 9.14
C THR A 424 4.19 1.54 10.31
N GLY A 425 4.47 0.25 10.09
CA GLY A 425 4.42 -0.78 11.13
C GLY A 425 5.33 -0.50 12.31
N PHE A 426 6.45 0.21 12.09
CA PHE A 426 7.42 0.51 13.14
C PHE A 426 7.16 1.86 13.82
N TYR A 427 6.07 2.56 13.53
CA TYR A 427 5.75 3.82 14.21
C TYR A 427 5.74 3.67 15.75
N PRO A 428 5.07 2.66 16.34
CA PRO A 428 5.09 2.47 17.79
C PRO A 428 6.43 1.99 18.37
N LEU A 429 7.39 1.62 17.53
CA LEU A 429 8.68 1.04 17.92
C LEU A 429 9.84 2.05 17.76
N MET A 430 9.99 2.63 16.58
CA MET A 430 11.13 3.46 16.18
C MET A 430 10.74 4.91 15.83
N GLY A 431 9.44 5.23 15.89
CA GLY A 431 8.91 6.56 15.66
C GLY A 431 8.41 6.80 14.24
N ASN A 432 7.98 8.01 13.98
CA ASN A 432 7.09 8.33 12.86
C ASN A 432 7.76 8.51 11.49
N ARG A 433 9.09 8.46 11.42
CA ARG A 433 9.84 8.81 10.19
C ARG A 433 10.83 7.72 9.76
N VAL A 434 10.64 6.47 10.16
CA VAL A 434 11.57 5.36 9.83
C VAL A 434 11.81 5.28 8.32
N TRP A 435 10.75 5.17 7.52
CA TRP A 435 10.88 5.17 6.05
C TRP A 435 11.57 6.44 5.52
N CYS A 436 11.05 7.62 5.86
CA CYS A 436 11.54 8.89 5.33
C CYS A 436 13.00 9.20 5.72
N ARG A 437 13.50 8.61 6.81
CA ARG A 437 14.83 8.88 7.38
C ARG A 437 15.88 7.87 6.92
N PHE A 438 15.50 6.61 6.76
CA PHE A 438 16.43 5.53 6.47
C PHE A 438 16.29 4.94 5.06
N GLY A 439 15.11 5.02 4.44
CA GLY A 439 14.80 4.25 3.23
C GLY A 439 14.31 5.04 2.02
N CYS A 440 13.85 6.28 2.18
CA CYS A 440 13.28 7.04 1.07
C CYS A 440 14.37 7.60 0.13
N PRO A 441 14.54 7.06 -1.11
CA PRO A 441 15.59 7.52 -2.01
C PRO A 441 15.35 8.95 -2.52
N LEU A 442 14.08 9.36 -2.66
CA LEU A 442 13.74 10.74 -3.04
C LEU A 442 14.14 11.75 -1.96
N ALA A 443 14.04 11.38 -0.68
CA ALA A 443 14.52 12.24 0.40
C ALA A 443 16.05 12.39 0.39
N ALA A 444 16.79 11.35 -0.02
CA ALA A 444 18.23 11.46 -0.27
C ALA A 444 18.53 12.37 -1.48
N TYR A 445 17.81 12.19 -2.60
CA TYR A 445 17.98 13.03 -3.79
C TYR A 445 17.73 14.52 -3.50
N LEU A 446 16.60 14.84 -2.84
CA LEU A 446 16.29 16.19 -2.36
C LEU A 446 17.37 16.73 -1.41
N GLY A 447 17.95 15.87 -0.57
CA GLY A 447 19.03 16.23 0.33
C GLY A 447 20.33 16.58 -0.39
N ILE A 448 20.66 15.87 -1.48
CA ILE A 448 21.82 16.17 -2.33
C ILE A 448 21.64 17.52 -3.01
N VAL A 449 20.51 17.75 -3.67
CA VAL A 449 20.22 19.04 -4.32
C VAL A 449 20.32 20.19 -3.31
N GLN A 450 19.70 20.04 -2.13
CA GLN A 450 19.73 21.08 -1.12
C GLN A 450 21.15 21.41 -0.63
N ARG A 451 22.10 20.48 -0.69
CA ARG A 451 23.50 20.73 -0.28
C ARG A 451 24.22 21.71 -1.21
N PHE A 452 23.79 21.81 -2.47
CA PHE A 452 24.38 22.68 -3.48
C PHE A 452 23.64 24.03 -3.62
N ARG A 453 22.67 24.31 -2.73
CA ARG A 453 22.18 25.66 -2.43
C ARG A 453 23.09 26.25 -1.35
#